data_AF-A0A0M8XNW9-F1
#
_entry.id   AF-A0A0M8XNW9-F1
#
_cell.length_a   1.000
_cell.length_b   1.000
_cell.length_c   1.000
_cell.angle_alpha   90.00
_cell.angle_beta   90.00
_cell.angle_gamma   90.00
#
_symmetry.space_group_name_H-M   'P 1'
#
loop_
_entity.id
_entity.type
_entity.pdbx_description
1 polymer ?
#
loop_
_entity_poly.entity_id
_entity_poly.type
_entity_poly.pdbx_seq_one_letter_code
_entity_poly.pdbx_strand_id
1 'polypeptide(L)'
;MTSPVGDYNGDVGGVKFYKGRAVVDSDTHGAAVAYMRRRGYTLTPINETAASEERVPEQDGPVKPKAADNKDTWVAYTVATTDLSEAEAGDLTKTELQELADKEQES
;
A
#
# COMPACT_ATOMS: atom_id res chain seq x y z
N MET A 1 34.07 4.94 -9.54
CA MET A 1 32.98 3.96 -9.77
C MET A 1 31.99 4.12 -8.64
N THR A 2 30.81 4.67 -8.91
CA THR A 2 29.73 4.86 -7.94
C THR A 2 28.86 3.61 -7.93
N SER A 3 29.23 2.61 -7.12
CA SER A 3 28.26 1.56 -6.77
C SER A 3 27.08 2.22 -6.07
N PRO A 4 25.82 1.81 -6.34
CA PRO A 4 24.68 2.27 -5.56
C PRO A 4 24.92 1.88 -4.10
N VAL A 5 24.89 2.88 -3.22
CA VAL A 5 24.97 2.68 -1.77
C VAL A 5 23.85 1.72 -1.40
N GLY A 6 24.15 0.68 -0.61
CA GLY A 6 23.17 -0.36 -0.23
C GLY A 6 21.89 0.21 0.41
N ASP A 7 21.92 1.47 0.84
CA ASP A 7 20.82 2.20 1.45
C ASP A 7 20.41 3.46 0.66
N TYR A 8 20.75 3.55 -0.63
CA TYR A 8 20.43 4.71 -1.45
C TYR A 8 18.91 4.92 -1.51
N ASN A 9 18.48 6.11 -1.11
CA ASN A 9 17.12 6.61 -1.27
C ASN A 9 17.18 7.81 -2.20
N GLY A 10 16.50 7.75 -3.33
CA GLY A 10 16.55 8.82 -4.32
C GLY A 10 15.99 8.39 -5.67
N ASP A 11 16.11 9.27 -6.65
CA ASP A 11 15.64 9.02 -8.01
C ASP A 11 16.82 8.76 -8.95
N VAL A 12 16.68 7.78 -9.83
CA VAL A 12 17.62 7.56 -10.95
C VAL A 12 16.83 7.24 -12.21
N GLY A 13 16.88 8.16 -13.18
CA GLY A 13 16.21 7.95 -14.47
C GLY A 13 14.68 7.84 -14.33
N GLY A 14 14.08 8.55 -13.38
CA GLY A 14 12.64 8.49 -13.09
C GLY A 14 12.22 7.30 -12.23
N VAL A 15 13.18 6.50 -11.77
CA VAL A 15 12.92 5.38 -10.86
C VAL A 15 13.30 5.75 -9.45
N LYS A 16 12.33 5.60 -8.55
CA LYS A 16 12.52 5.80 -7.11
C LYS A 16 13.15 4.55 -6.48
N PHE A 17 14.30 4.76 -5.87
CA PHE A 17 15.00 3.78 -5.05
C PHE A 17 14.66 4.02 -3.58
N TYR A 18 14.39 2.92 -2.88
CA TYR A 18 14.28 2.86 -1.43
C TYR A 18 15.21 1.76 -0.91
N LYS A 19 16.13 2.11 -0.02
CA LYS A 19 17.19 1.21 0.49
C LYS A 19 17.93 0.46 -0.62
N GLY A 20 18.33 1.20 -1.66
CA GLY A 20 19.06 0.65 -2.80
C GLY A 20 18.25 -0.27 -3.73
N ARG A 21 16.94 -0.43 -3.49
CA ARG A 21 16.04 -1.26 -4.31
C ARG A 21 14.99 -0.41 -5.00
N ALA A 22 14.61 -0.79 -6.21
CA ALA A 22 13.50 -0.19 -6.93
C ALA A 22 12.74 -1.25 -7.70
N VAL A 23 11.41 -1.10 -7.76
CA VAL A 23 10.54 -1.89 -8.63
C VAL A 23 10.19 -1.03 -9.83
N VAL A 24 10.41 -1.56 -11.03
CA VAL A 24 10.17 -0.86 -12.29
C VAL A 24 9.33 -1.76 -13.16
N ASP A 25 8.17 -1.27 -13.55
CA ASP A 25 7.36 -1.89 -14.59
C ASP A 25 8.09 -1.80 -15.93
N SER A 26 8.47 -2.95 -16.49
CA SER A 26 9.28 -3.00 -17.70
C SER A 26 8.55 -2.53 -18.95
N ASP A 27 7.24 -2.69 -18.96
CA ASP A 27 6.37 -2.43 -20.10
C ASP A 27 6.09 -0.93 -20.24
N THR A 28 5.97 -0.23 -19.11
CA THR A 28 5.76 1.21 -19.03
C THR A 28 7.08 1.99 -19.02
N HIS A 29 8.14 1.44 -18.42
CA HIS A 29 9.41 2.15 -18.19
C HIS A 29 10.63 1.44 -18.80
N GLY A 30 10.47 0.86 -20.00
CA GLY A 30 11.55 0.13 -20.70
C GLY A 30 12.85 0.93 -20.89
N ALA A 31 12.76 2.26 -21.04
CA ALA A 31 13.93 3.14 -21.12
C ALA A 31 14.76 3.18 -19.82
N ALA A 32 14.08 3.16 -18.66
CA ALA A 32 14.73 3.11 -17.35
C ALA A 32 15.41 1.75 -17.11
N VAL A 33 14.73 0.66 -17.46
CA VAL A 33 15.30 -0.70 -17.42
C VAL A 33 16.57 -0.78 -18.28
N ALA A 34 16.53 -0.24 -19.50
CA ALA A 34 17.70 -0.21 -20.39
C ALA A 34 18.87 0.60 -19.80
N TYR A 35 18.58 1.75 -19.17
CA TYR A 35 19.59 2.56 -18.48
C TYR A 35 20.26 1.76 -17.35
N MET A 36 19.47 1.10 -16.51
CA MET A 36 19.97 0.32 -15.38
C MET A 36 20.88 -0.83 -15.83
N ARG A 37 20.48 -1.58 -16.87
CA ARG A 37 21.34 -2.62 -17.46
C ARG A 37 22.66 -2.05 -17.95
N ARG A 38 22.63 -0.92 -18.67
CA ARG A 38 23.85 -0.26 -19.19
C ARG A 38 24.78 0.22 -18.08
N ARG A 39 24.23 0.57 -16.92
CA ARG A 39 24.99 1.05 -15.76
C ARG A 39 25.47 -0.07 -14.83
N GLY A 40 25.22 -1.33 -15.18
CA GLY A 40 25.69 -2.49 -14.42
C GLY A 40 24.87 -2.77 -13.17
N TYR A 41 23.62 -2.29 -13.10
CA TYR A 41 22.70 -2.68 -12.04
C TYR A 41 22.26 -4.14 -12.23
N THR A 42 22.18 -4.89 -11.13
CA THR A 42 21.56 -6.21 -11.11
C THR A 42 20.05 -6.06 -11.17
N LEU A 43 19.42 -6.56 -12.24
CA LEU A 43 17.98 -6.59 -12.39
C LEU A 43 17.48 -8.02 -12.20
N THR A 44 16.58 -8.22 -11.25
CA THR A 44 15.86 -9.47 -11.08
C THR A 44 14.49 -9.31 -11.73
N PRO A 45 14.19 -10.00 -12.85
CA PRO A 45 12.86 -9.97 -13.42
C PRO A 45 11.89 -10.60 -12.43
N ILE A 46 10.90 -9.84 -11.99
CA ILE A 46 9.78 -10.38 -11.21
C ILE A 46 8.85 -11.01 -12.23
N ASN A 47 8.82 -12.34 -12.25
CA ASN A 47 7.91 -13.07 -13.13
C ASN A 47 6.52 -12.98 -12.49
N GLU A 48 5.62 -12.15 -13.03
CA GLU A 48 4.27 -11.96 -12.45
C GLU A 48 3.46 -13.26 -12.37
N THR A 49 3.80 -14.28 -13.17
CA THR A 49 3.17 -15.61 -13.10
C THR A 49 3.60 -16.42 -11.86
N ALA A 50 4.63 -16.00 -11.14
CA ALA A 50 5.04 -16.53 -9.84
C ALA A 50 4.99 -15.47 -8.72
N ALA A 51 4.39 -14.30 -9.00
CA ALA A 51 4.16 -13.24 -8.01
C ALA A 51 2.80 -13.41 -7.30
N SER A 52 2.35 -14.66 -7.10
CA SER A 52 1.21 -14.92 -6.21
C SER A 52 1.61 -15.03 -4.74
N GLU A 53 2.89 -14.88 -4.38
CA GLU A 53 3.35 -14.94 -2.98
C GLU A 53 4.27 -13.78 -2.54
N GLU A 54 4.27 -12.66 -3.27
CA GLU A 54 4.62 -11.38 -2.65
C GLU A 54 3.64 -10.32 -3.14
N ARG A 55 2.35 -10.64 -2.99
CA ARG A 55 1.34 -9.59 -3.03
C ARG A 55 1.65 -8.64 -1.88
N VAL A 56 1.78 -7.36 -2.21
CA VAL A 56 1.24 -6.27 -1.40
C VAL A 56 0.07 -6.83 -0.59
N PRO A 57 -0.08 -6.63 0.73
CA PRO A 57 -1.35 -6.99 1.33
C PRO A 57 -2.41 -6.16 0.61
N GLU A 58 -3.10 -6.77 -0.35
CA GLU A 58 -4.48 -6.48 -0.71
C GLU A 58 -5.22 -6.71 0.61
N GLN A 59 -5.19 -5.71 1.48
CA GLN A 59 -6.30 -5.51 2.38
C GLN A 59 -7.43 -5.01 1.49
N ASP A 60 -8.09 -5.96 0.84
CA ASP A 60 -9.31 -5.77 0.05
C ASP A 60 -10.49 -5.53 1.00
N GLY A 61 -10.29 -4.59 1.94
CA GLY A 61 -11.19 -4.28 3.02
C GLY A 61 -10.85 -2.90 3.58
N PRO A 62 -11.84 -2.14 4.04
CA PRO A 62 -11.62 -0.86 4.67
C PRO A 62 -10.62 -1.00 5.83
N VAL A 63 -9.62 -0.12 5.89
CA VAL A 63 -8.62 -0.13 6.96
C VAL A 63 -9.26 0.40 8.24
N LYS A 64 -9.17 -0.37 9.34
CA LYS A 64 -9.67 0.07 10.65
C LYS A 64 -9.05 1.42 11.03
N PRO A 65 -9.88 2.46 11.29
CA PRO A 65 -9.39 3.75 11.74
C PRO A 65 -8.70 3.64 13.09
N LYS A 66 -7.82 4.59 13.40
CA LYS A 66 -7.21 4.73 14.73
C LYS A 66 -8.16 5.47 15.65
N ALA A 67 -8.08 5.22 16.95
CA ALA A 67 -8.88 5.92 17.95
C ALA A 67 -8.71 7.45 17.91
N ALA A 68 -7.59 7.95 17.39
CA ALA A 68 -7.33 9.38 17.19
C ALA A 68 -8.04 9.98 15.96
N ASP A 69 -8.45 9.16 14.99
CA ASP A 69 -9.10 9.63 13.76
C ASP A 69 -10.47 10.25 14.04
N ASN A 70 -10.90 11.15 13.16
CA ASN A 70 -12.16 11.87 13.25
C ASN A 70 -13.38 10.96 13.04
N LYS A 71 -14.55 11.39 13.53
CA LYS A 71 -15.80 10.61 13.49
C LYS A 71 -16.16 10.20 12.05
N ASP A 72 -15.98 11.07 11.07
CA ASP A 72 -16.27 10.77 9.66
C ASP A 72 -15.49 9.56 9.14
N THR A 73 -14.24 9.40 9.56
CA THR A 73 -13.41 8.24 9.19
C THR A 73 -13.97 6.95 9.80
N TRP A 74 -14.52 7.02 11.01
CA TRP A 74 -15.21 5.90 11.65
C TRP A 74 -16.56 5.58 11.01
N VAL A 75 -17.30 6.59 10.55
CA VAL A 75 -18.55 6.42 9.79
C VAL A 75 -18.27 5.69 8.49
N ALA A 76 -17.29 6.16 7.70
CA ALA A 76 -16.92 5.55 6.43
C ALA A 76 -16.45 4.10 6.59
N TYR A 77 -15.68 3.80 7.63
CA TYR A 77 -15.28 2.42 7.94
C TYR A 77 -16.49 1.54 8.26
N THR A 78 -17.40 2.03 9.12
CA THR A 78 -18.57 1.27 9.54
C THR A 78 -19.50 0.95 8.37
N VAL A 79 -19.73 1.91 7.47
CA VAL A 79 -20.51 1.69 6.23
C VAL A 79 -19.84 0.67 5.32
N ALA A 80 -18.50 0.62 5.32
CA ALA A 80 -17.75 -0.29 4.48
C ALA A 80 -17.62 -1.70 5.08
N THR A 81 -17.75 -1.86 6.40
CA THR A 81 -17.66 -3.18 7.08
C THR A 81 -19.00 -3.77 7.52
N THR A 82 -20.08 -2.98 7.51
CA THR A 82 -21.40 -3.42 7.98
C THR A 82 -22.50 -3.05 6.98
N ASP A 83 -23.72 -3.54 7.20
CA ASP A 83 -24.88 -3.18 6.39
C ASP A 83 -25.50 -1.82 6.76
N LEU A 84 -24.88 -1.05 7.68
CA LEU A 84 -25.37 0.27 8.08
C LEU A 84 -25.18 1.28 6.96
N SER A 85 -26.22 2.10 6.73
CA SER A 85 -26.11 3.24 5.82
C SER A 85 -25.30 4.39 6.44
N GLU A 86 -24.79 5.29 5.60
CA GLU A 86 -24.04 6.48 6.06
C GLU A 86 -24.83 7.34 7.03
N ALA A 87 -26.15 7.44 6.87
CA ALA A 87 -27.02 8.16 7.79
C ALA A 87 -27.07 7.48 9.16
N GLU A 88 -27.28 6.16 9.20
CA GLU A 88 -27.35 5.40 10.45
C GLU A 88 -26.00 5.39 11.18
N ALA A 89 -24.89 5.21 10.45
CA ALA A 89 -23.55 5.31 11.02
C ALA A 89 -23.22 6.75 11.46
N GLY A 90 -23.74 7.76 10.76
CA GLY A 90 -23.61 9.17 11.11
C GLY A 90 -24.34 9.57 12.39
N ASP A 91 -25.44 8.90 12.73
CA ASP A 91 -26.19 9.10 13.98
C ASP A 91 -25.48 8.49 15.20
N LEU A 92 -24.65 7.46 15.00
CA LEU A 92 -23.87 6.84 16.09
C LEU A 92 -22.77 7.76 16.62
N THR A 93 -22.43 7.60 17.89
CA THR A 93 -21.26 8.28 18.47
C THR A 93 -19.97 7.62 18.01
N LYS A 94 -18.87 8.38 18.03
CA LYS A 94 -17.53 7.86 17.69
C LYS A 94 -17.14 6.66 18.59
N THR A 95 -17.62 6.63 19.83
CA THR A 95 -17.39 5.51 20.76
C THR A 95 -18.13 4.26 20.30
N GLU A 96 -19.42 4.39 19.96
CA GLU A 96 -20.22 3.26 19.45
C GLU A 96 -19.65 2.70 18.15
N LEU A 97 -19.19 3.56 17.22
CA LEU A 97 -18.54 3.13 15.97
C LEU A 97 -17.24 2.35 16.23
N GLN A 98 -16.47 2.74 17.25
CA GLN A 98 -15.27 2.01 17.67
C GLN A 98 -15.62 0.63 18.25
N GLU A 99 -16.58 0.57 19.17
CA GLU A 99 -17.03 -0.68 19.77
C GLU A 99 -17.57 -1.66 18.73
N LEU A 100 -18.30 -1.15 17.73
CA LEU A 100 -18.78 -1.95 16.60
C LEU A 100 -17.60 -2.54 15.79
N ALA A 101 -16.60 -1.72 15.51
CA ALA A 101 -15.40 -2.12 14.77
C ALA A 101 -14.50 -3.10 15.54
N ASP A 102 -14.47 -3.04 16.87
CA ASP A 102 -13.75 -4.03 17.70
C ASP A 102 -14.49 -5.37 17.72
N LYS A 103 -15.82 -5.36 17.78
CA LYS A 103 -16.64 -6.58 17.76
C LYS A 103 -16.53 -7.38 16.46
N GLU A 104 -16.44 -6.70 15.31
CA GLU A 104 -16.27 -7.34 13.99
C GLU A 104 -14.91 -8.04 13.82
N GLN A 105 -13.89 -7.71 14.63
CA GLN A 105 -12.58 -8.37 14.56
C GLN A 105 -12.47 -9.64 15.42
N GLU A 106 -13.44 -9.89 16.29
CA GLU A 106 -13.48 -11.06 17.18
C GLU A 106 -14.32 -12.24 16.63
N SER A 107 -14.90 -12.11 15.42
CA SER A 107 -15.80 -13.10 14.81
C SER A 107 -15.16 -13.97 13.73
#